data_AF-A0A897NKT4-F1
#
_entry.id   AF-A0A897NKT4-F1
#
_cell.length_a   1.000
_cell.length_b   1.000
_cell.length_c   1.000
_cell.angle_alpha   90.00
_cell.angle_beta   90.00
_cell.angle_gamma   90.00
#
_symmetry.space_group_name_H-M   'P 1'
#
loop_
_entity.id
_entity.type
_entity.pdbx_description
1 polymer ?
#
loop_
_entity_poly.entity_id
_entity_poly.type
_entity_poly.pdbx_seq_one_letter_code
_entity_poly.pdbx_strand_id
1 'polypeptide(L)' 'MADDDPTVPIICEECGTETRVPLDGLAETLERHNENRHDGEQIAQVDPDIADRIADLVADDLGLLEEDG' A
#
# COMPACT_ATOMS: atom_id res chain seq x y z
N MET A 1 1.79 23.15 10.00
CA MET A 1 1.40 22.18 8.96
C MET A 1 1.88 20.84 9.48
N ALA A 2 0.98 19.88 9.68
CA ALA A 2 1.40 18.53 10.03
C ALA A 2 1.96 17.93 8.74
N ASP A 3 3.28 17.93 8.65
CA ASP A 3 4.06 17.15 7.70
C ASP A 3 3.91 15.69 8.15
N ASP A 4 2.73 15.10 7.92
CA ASP A 4 2.46 13.70 8.22
C ASP A 4 2.08 13.07 6.89
N ASP A 5 3.10 12.63 6.17
CA ASP A 5 2.96 11.86 4.95
C ASP A 5 1.96 10.72 5.19
N PRO A 6 0.99 10.51 4.29
CA PRO A 6 -0.02 9.48 4.48
C PRO A 6 0.65 8.13 4.71
N THR A 7 0.25 7.45 5.78
CA THR A 7 0.78 6.13 6.11
C THR A 7 -0.15 5.04 5.60
N VAL A 8 0.45 4.00 5.02
CA VAL A 8 -0.23 2.85 4.45
C VAL A 8 0.07 1.62 5.30
N PRO A 9 -0.96 0.85 5.72
CA PRO A 9 -0.75 -0.42 6.40
C PRO A 9 -0.23 -1.48 5.42
N ILE A 10 0.78 -2.23 5.88
CA ILE A 10 1.32 -3.40 5.20
C ILE A 10 1.08 -4.64 6.06
N ILE A 11 0.81 -5.75 5.39
CA ILE A 11 0.64 -7.06 5.98
C ILE A 11 1.56 -8.08 5.30
N CYS A 12 2.07 -9.04 6.06
CA CYS A 12 2.76 -10.21 5.56
C CYS A 12 2.16 -11.46 6.20
N GLU A 13 1.45 -12.26 5.41
CA GLU A 13 0.69 -13.42 5.90
C GLU A 13 1.58 -14.56 6.40
N GLU A 14 2.79 -14.71 5.85
CA GLU A 14 3.73 -15.78 6.25
C GLU A 14 4.37 -15.53 7.61
N CYS A 15 4.86 -14.31 7.86
CA CYS A 15 5.57 -14.00 9.10
C CYS A 15 4.72 -13.21 10.12
N GLY A 16 3.48 -12.87 9.77
CA GLY A 16 2.53 -12.13 10.62
C GLY A 16 2.94 -10.68 10.84
N THR A 17 3.69 -10.07 9.92
CA THR A 17 4.08 -8.66 10.07
C THR A 17 2.91 -7.76 9.74
N GLU A 18 2.52 -6.88 10.67
CA GLU A 18 1.48 -5.86 10.49
C GLU A 18 2.01 -4.52 10.99
N THR A 19 2.19 -3.55 10.09
CA THR A 19 2.70 -2.21 10.46
C THR A 19 2.22 -1.14 9.48
N ARG A 20 2.39 0.13 9.82
CA ARG A 20 2.10 1.27 8.93
C ARG A 20 3.39 1.95 8.52
N VAL A 21 3.52 2.25 7.24
CA VAL A 21 4.69 2.91 6.65
C VAL A 21 4.28 4.11 5.81
N PRO A 22 5.10 5.17 5.74
CA PRO A 22 4.84 6.31 4.87
C PRO A 22 4.71 5.86 3.41
N LEU A 23 3.78 6.46 2.67
CA LEU A 23 3.54 6.15 1.26
C LEU A 23 4.82 6.32 0.42
N ASP A 24 5.60 7.37 0.68
CA ASP A 24 6.85 7.67 -0.03
C ASP A 24 7.91 6.54 0.13
N GLY A 25 7.91 5.84 1.25
CA GLY A 25 8.83 4.74 1.57
C GLY A 25 8.22 3.33 1.45
N LEU A 26 6.99 3.21 0.95
CA LEU A 26 6.23 1.97 0.96
C LEU A 26 6.88 0.88 0.10
N ALA A 27 7.21 1.21 -1.16
CA ALA A 27 7.77 0.26 -2.12
C ALA A 27 9.11 -0.31 -1.63
N GLU A 28 10.01 0.57 -1.18
CA GLU A 28 11.31 0.16 -0.62
C GLU A 28 11.14 -0.71 0.62
N THR A 29 10.17 -0.40 1.48
CA THR A 29 9.90 -1.20 2.68
C THR A 29 9.44 -2.61 2.33
N LEU A 30 8.52 -2.75 1.36
CA LEU A 30 8.01 -4.05 0.92
C LEU A 30 9.10 -4.88 0.24
N GLU A 31 9.87 -4.28 -0.67
CA GLU A 31 10.99 -4.93 -1.35
C GLU A 31 12.02 -5.43 -0.32
N ARG A 32 12.49 -4.55 0.56
CA ARG A 32 13.46 -4.90 1.60
C ARG A 32 12.92 -5.97 2.54
N HIS A 33 11.63 -5.95 2.87
CA HIS A 33 11.04 -6.99 3.72
C HIS A 33 11.08 -8.35 3.02
N ASN A 34 10.58 -8.41 1.79
CA ASN A 34 10.49 -9.63 0.99
C ASN A 34 11.88 -10.21 0.70
N GLU A 35 12.87 -9.38 0.35
CA GLU A 35 14.26 -9.80 0.17
C GLU A 35 14.87 -10.38 1.46
N ASN A 36 14.66 -9.75 2.61
CA ASN A 36 15.29 -10.18 3.86
C ASN A 36 14.58 -11.36 4.56
N ARG A 37 13.27 -11.53 4.36
CA ARG A 37 12.46 -12.51 5.09
C ARG A 37 11.92 -13.65 4.23
N HIS A 38 11.81 -13.45 2.92
CA HIS A 38 11.12 -14.35 2.00
C HIS A 38 11.93 -14.60 0.72
N ASP A 39 13.26 -14.44 0.78
CA ASP A 39 14.17 -14.68 -0.35
C ASP A 39 13.79 -13.90 -1.64
N GLY A 40 13.14 -12.74 -1.47
CA GLY A 40 12.67 -11.89 -2.55
C GLY A 40 11.28 -12.26 -3.09
N GLU A 41 10.61 -13.27 -2.53
CA GLU A 41 9.24 -13.59 -2.90
C GLU A 41 8.27 -12.51 -2.38
N GLN A 42 7.37 -12.06 -3.25
CA GLN A 42 6.43 -10.97 -2.95
C GLN A 42 5.28 -11.46 -2.06
N ILE A 43 5.60 -11.68 -0.79
CA ILE A 43 4.65 -12.15 0.23
C ILE A 43 4.06 -10.97 1.01
N ALA A 44 4.90 -10.03 1.44
CA ALA A 44 4.43 -8.81 2.11
C ALA A 44 3.82 -7.87 1.07
N GLN A 45 2.65 -7.33 1.39
CA GLN A 45 1.87 -6.45 0.53
C GLN A 45 1.13 -5.38 1.33
N VAL A 46 0.57 -4.40 0.64
CA VAL A 46 -0.38 -3.46 1.24
C VAL A 46 -1.60 -4.23 1.74
N ASP A 47 -2.12 -3.82 2.88
CA ASP A 47 -3.34 -4.36 3.46
C ASP A 47 -4.49 -4.36 2.42
N PRO A 48 -5.07 -5.53 2.09
CA PRO A 48 -6.04 -5.66 1.01
C PRO A 48 -7.34 -4.90 1.31
N ASP A 49 -7.75 -4.79 2.58
CA ASP A 49 -8.94 -4.04 3.01
C ASP A 49 -8.78 -2.51 2.84
N ILE A 50 -7.55 -2.03 2.69
CA ILE A 50 -7.23 -0.64 2.38
C ILE A 50 -6.94 -0.45 0.89
N ALA A 51 -6.26 -1.40 0.24
CA ALA A 51 -5.98 -1.34 -1.19
C ALA A 51 -7.27 -1.14 -2.02
N ASP A 52 -8.34 -1.86 -1.67
CA ASP A 52 -9.65 -1.75 -2.31
C ASP A 52 -10.26 -0.34 -2.15
N ARG A 53 -10.12 0.26 -0.96
CA ARG A 53 -10.60 1.63 -0.68
C ARG A 53 -9.75 2.73 -1.34
N ILE A 54 -8.44 2.52 -1.48
CA ILE A 54 -7.57 3.47 -2.18
C ILE A 54 -7.94 3.50 -3.67
N ALA A 55 -8.21 2.36 -4.30
CA ALA A 55 -8.61 2.29 -5.69
C ALA A 55 -9.91 3.07 -5.97
N ASP A 56 -10.90 2.95 -5.07
CA ASP A 56 -12.18 3.65 -5.17
C ASP A 56 -12.02 5.18 -5.05
N LEU A 57 -11.16 5.64 -4.14
CA LEU A 57 -10.87 7.08 -3.95
C LEU A 57 -10.04 7.69 -5.09
N VAL A 58 -9.07 6.94 -5.65
CA VAL A 58 -8.27 7.40 -6.80
C VAL A 58 -9.13 7.46 -8.08
N ALA A 59 -10.12 6.59 -8.22
CA ALA A 59 -11.07 6.64 -9.34
C ALA A 59 -11.92 7.93 -9.32
N ASP A 60 -12.30 8.42 -8.14
CA ASP A 60 -13.05 9.67 -7.95
C ASP A 60 -12.17 10.92 -8.23
N ASP A 61 -10.91 10.92 -7.76
CA ASP A 61 -9.98 12.06 -7.92
C ASP A 61 -9.39 12.20 -9.34
N LEU A 62 -9.16 11.08 -10.06
CA LEU A 62 -8.65 11.10 -11.44
C LEU A 62 -9.72 11.51 -12.49
N GLY A 63 -10.97 11.74 -12.10
CA GLY A 63 -12.02 12.17 -13.03
C GLY A 63 -12.32 11.16 -14.14
N LEU A 64 -12.07 9.86 -13.90
CA LEU A 64 -12.36 8.79 -14.88
C LEU A 64 -13.86 8.49 -15.02
N LEU A 65 -14.70 9.21 -14.26
CA LEU A 65 -16.14 9.28 -14.46
C LEU A 65 -16.47 10.35 -15.53
N GLU A 66 -15.86 10.26 -16.72
CA GLU A 66 -16.43 10.94 -17.89
C GLU A 66 -17.68 10.16 -18.30
N GLU A 67 -18.81 10.55 -17.71
CA GLU A 67 -20.14 10.14 -18.16
C GLU A 67 -20.33 10.59 -19.61
N ASP A 68 -20.24 9.66 -20.55
CA ASP A 68 -20.78 9.79 -21.92
C ASP A 68 -22.25 10.22 -21.81
N GLY A 69 -22.53 11.48 -22.20
CA GLY A 69 -23.87 12.06 -22.35
C GLY A 69 -24.26 12.27 -23.79
#